data_AF-A0AAE4D5S6-F1
#
_entry.id   AF-A0AAE4D5S6-F1
#
_cell.length_a   1.000
_cell.length_b   1.000
_cell.length_c   1.000
_cell.angle_alpha   90.00
_cell.angle_beta   90.00
_cell.angle_gamma   90.00
#
_symmetry.space_group_name_H-M   'P 1'
#
loop_
_entity.id
_entity.type
_entity.pdbx_description
1 polymer ?
#
loop_
_entity_poly.entity_id
_entity_poly.type
_entity_poly.pdbx_seq_one_letter_code
_entity_poly.pdbx_strand_id
1 'polypeptide(L)'
;MSPARQLSSGPNKAWRAGWIASRPSARPTGVPTGTDTAPQPTPGLTATGARHPFAEPGIATELERRETEIGTGFAQLSETLRALASEQFQDGFADRAVARLRAIGVEADPAWFQADWLHPVDMGAVHARAACRLFATLVESGSERDRYMSDDGEPMNELIRRWGFHAVDITPCADGRLAGLLGAVLRIPLSIVTARKSFAGAMFNVAQNLHEWEEVELTRHRRGIPNSPDAGTRYLKIGVYHYSSRDPGHDGCAAHGSHTDTALTLLHDRLIEFQTAAQAMHGAGAEIALLLIGLDTDTDAIRVHVPDAAGRMDKARYVDAADLYTRTRDMQRDAAKEAVRAEVARATGVDPQDEATEGMRWLCGYLLKNNIAQVDAVLQKYGGPYTVSGHAEKLIVIGDPVDDVQMRNLAFQAQMNSVEEGAADIAVGVRLLRTHTTTAVPVLVLRGFDPDIPGDDRSAAEDAERMREAILAMDTEGPVVVEAALRPGTGGALQFLESRA
;
A
#
# COMPACT_ATOMS: atom_id res chain seq x y z
N MET A 1 -3.97 36.77 34.98
CA MET A 1 -3.85 37.60 33.76
C MET A 1 -2.59 37.16 33.04
N SER A 2 -2.73 36.24 32.08
CA SER A 2 -1.64 35.69 31.27
C SER A 2 -1.79 36.21 29.85
N PRO A 3 -0.72 36.72 29.20
CA PRO A 3 -0.82 37.20 27.84
C PRO A 3 -0.85 36.03 26.86
N ALA A 4 -1.89 35.99 26.04
CA ALA A 4 -2.05 35.06 24.94
C ALA A 4 -0.95 35.29 23.89
N ARG A 5 -0.16 34.25 23.61
CA ARG A 5 0.75 34.22 22.46
C ARG A 5 -0.09 34.00 21.19
N GLN A 6 -0.17 35.04 20.36
CA GLN A 6 -0.60 34.91 18.96
C GLN A 6 0.41 34.03 18.22
N LEU A 7 -0.04 32.88 17.73
CA LEU A 7 0.69 32.10 16.75
C LEU A 7 0.70 32.90 15.43
N SER A 8 1.88 33.36 15.05
CA SER A 8 2.11 34.12 13.83
C SER A 8 1.83 33.26 12.61
N SER A 9 0.90 33.73 11.79
CA SER A 9 0.69 33.35 10.40
C SER A 9 2.00 33.35 9.61
N GLY A 10 2.33 32.23 8.96
CA GLY A 10 3.51 32.12 8.09
C GLY A 10 3.50 33.10 6.90
N PRO A 11 4.67 33.39 6.30
CA PRO A 11 4.86 34.48 5.33
C PRO A 11 4.20 34.27 3.94
N ASN A 12 3.47 33.18 3.71
CA ASN A 12 3.01 32.79 2.37
C ASN A 12 1.59 33.25 1.96
N LYS A 13 0.91 34.10 2.73
CA LYS A 13 -0.46 34.54 2.38
C LYS A 13 -0.55 35.88 1.62
N ALA A 14 0.47 36.73 1.65
CA ALA A 14 0.37 38.09 1.13
C ALA A 14 0.36 38.19 -0.41
N TRP A 15 0.90 37.21 -1.12
CA TRP A 15 1.01 37.22 -2.60
C TRP A 15 -0.18 36.53 -3.31
N ARG A 16 -1.02 35.80 -2.58
CA ARG A 16 -2.15 35.02 -3.13
C ARG A 16 -3.42 35.85 -3.39
N ALA A 17 -3.47 37.11 -2.96
CA ALA A 17 -4.68 37.93 -3.04
C ALA A 17 -5.00 38.48 -4.46
N GLY A 18 -4.12 38.28 -5.45
CA GLY A 18 -4.25 38.90 -6.78
C GLY A 18 -4.94 38.06 -7.88
N TRP A 19 -5.23 36.77 -7.66
CA TRP A 19 -5.50 35.85 -8.78
C TRP A 19 -6.76 34.98 -8.63
N ILE A 20 -7.57 35.17 -7.59
CA ILE A 20 -8.81 34.40 -7.41
C ILE A 20 -9.99 35.26 -7.88
N ALA A 21 -10.38 35.09 -9.14
CA ALA A 21 -11.69 35.53 -9.60
C ALA A 21 -12.76 34.68 -8.91
N SER A 22 -13.55 35.32 -8.05
CA SER A 22 -14.64 34.70 -7.30
C SER A 22 -15.74 34.27 -8.28
N ARG A 23 -15.92 32.95 -8.47
CA ARG A 23 -17.13 32.40 -9.07
C ARG A 23 -18.08 31.91 -7.95
N PRO A 24 -19.38 32.25 -8.00
CA PRO A 24 -20.33 31.78 -7.02
C PRO A 24 -20.55 30.27 -7.15
N SER A 25 -20.34 29.54 -6.05
CA SER A 25 -20.72 28.14 -5.88
C SER A 25 -22.25 28.03 -5.86
N ALA A 26 -22.82 27.35 -6.86
CA ALA A 26 -24.21 26.90 -6.81
C ALA A 26 -24.28 25.61 -5.99
N ARG A 27 -25.07 25.62 -4.92
CA ARG A 27 -25.42 24.42 -4.15
C ARG A 27 -26.23 23.46 -5.04
N PRO A 28 -25.90 22.16 -5.14
CA PRO A 28 -26.81 21.19 -5.72
C PRO A 28 -27.89 20.84 -4.69
N THR A 29 -29.13 21.21 -4.99
CA THR A 29 -30.34 20.66 -4.37
C THR A 29 -30.89 19.54 -5.26
N GLY A 30 -31.22 18.39 -4.66
CA GLY A 30 -32.11 17.39 -5.26
C GLY A 30 -31.42 16.08 -5.63
N VAL A 31 -31.63 15.06 -4.79
CA VAL A 31 -31.38 13.65 -5.10
C VAL A 31 -32.51 13.16 -6.01
N PRO A 32 -32.24 12.66 -7.23
CA PRO A 32 -33.20 11.84 -7.95
C PRO A 32 -33.00 10.39 -7.51
N THR A 33 -34.07 9.79 -6.96
CA THR A 33 -34.21 8.35 -6.78
C THR A 33 -34.32 7.67 -8.15
N GLY A 34 -33.18 7.26 -8.70
CA GLY A 34 -33.09 6.35 -9.84
C GLY A 34 -32.89 4.93 -9.32
N THR A 35 -33.66 3.99 -9.85
CA THR A 35 -33.66 2.57 -9.47
C THR A 35 -32.30 1.91 -9.71
N ASP A 36 -31.68 1.45 -8.63
CA ASP A 36 -30.48 0.62 -8.60
C ASP A 36 -30.71 -0.69 -9.36
N THR A 37 -30.03 -0.86 -10.49
CA THR A 37 -29.62 -2.19 -10.95
C THR A 37 -28.23 -2.45 -10.39
N ALA A 38 -28.17 -3.19 -9.28
CA ALA A 38 -26.92 -3.70 -8.72
C ALA A 38 -26.15 -4.50 -9.80
N PRO A 39 -24.83 -4.32 -9.95
CA PRO A 39 -24.04 -5.17 -10.82
C PRO A 39 -24.15 -6.62 -10.35
N GLN A 40 -24.52 -7.53 -11.26
CA GLN A 40 -24.61 -8.95 -10.93
C GLN A 40 -23.22 -9.50 -10.54
N PRO A 41 -23.11 -10.38 -9.53
CA PRO A 41 -21.85 -11.00 -9.17
C PRO A 41 -21.34 -11.84 -10.34
N THR A 42 -20.10 -11.56 -10.78
CA THR A 42 -19.40 -12.35 -11.79
C THR A 42 -19.30 -13.80 -11.31
N PRO A 43 -19.58 -14.82 -12.15
CA PRO A 43 -19.35 -16.21 -11.79
C PRO A 43 -17.91 -16.38 -11.31
N GLY A 44 -17.72 -17.00 -10.14
CA GLY A 44 -16.41 -17.13 -9.52
C GLY A 44 -15.39 -17.77 -10.46
N LEU A 45 -14.22 -17.14 -10.59
CA LEU A 45 -13.11 -17.68 -11.37
C LEU A 45 -12.72 -19.05 -10.81
N THR A 46 -12.64 -20.06 -11.68
CA THR A 46 -12.21 -21.41 -11.33
C THR A 46 -10.93 -21.76 -12.08
N ALA A 47 -10.09 -22.56 -11.42
CA ALA A 47 -8.92 -23.12 -12.08
C ALA A 47 -9.36 -24.14 -13.14
N THR A 48 -8.98 -23.88 -14.38
CA THR A 48 -9.00 -24.89 -15.45
C THR A 48 -7.63 -25.55 -15.51
N GLY A 49 -7.55 -26.86 -15.77
CA GLY A 49 -6.27 -27.57 -15.80
C GLY A 49 -5.26 -27.09 -16.86
N ALA A 50 -5.66 -26.18 -17.76
CA ALA A 50 -4.78 -25.49 -18.70
C ALA A 50 -4.44 -24.08 -18.20
N ARG A 51 -3.18 -23.66 -18.40
CA ARG A 51 -2.67 -22.33 -18.02
C ARG A 51 -3.06 -21.26 -19.05
N HIS A 52 -3.28 -20.03 -18.58
CA HIS A 52 -3.55 -18.88 -19.45
C HIS A 52 -2.34 -18.57 -20.37
N PRO A 53 -2.53 -18.03 -21.60
CA PRO A 53 -1.44 -17.61 -22.49
C PRO A 53 -0.46 -16.56 -21.91
N PHE A 54 -0.90 -15.85 -20.86
CA PHE A 54 -0.09 -14.89 -20.10
C PHE A 54 0.56 -15.49 -18.86
N ALA A 55 0.27 -16.74 -18.51
CA ALA A 55 0.82 -17.40 -17.35
C ALA A 55 2.35 -17.39 -17.37
N GLU A 56 2.92 -17.04 -16.23
CA GLU A 56 4.37 -17.04 -16.02
C GLU A 56 4.67 -17.94 -14.82
N PRO A 57 5.29 -19.12 -15.02
CA PRO A 57 5.51 -20.08 -13.95
C PRO A 57 6.27 -19.52 -12.74
N GLY A 58 7.17 -18.57 -12.96
CA GLY A 58 7.95 -17.94 -11.90
C GLY A 58 7.11 -17.20 -10.86
N ILE A 59 5.92 -16.69 -11.23
CA ILE A 59 5.03 -15.99 -10.28
C ILE A 59 4.56 -16.95 -9.18
N ALA A 60 4.05 -18.12 -9.57
CA ALA A 60 3.54 -19.10 -8.62
C ALA A 60 4.65 -19.60 -7.68
N THR A 61 5.85 -19.86 -8.23
CA THR A 61 7.02 -20.25 -7.44
C THR A 61 7.42 -19.17 -6.45
N GLU A 62 7.44 -17.91 -6.86
CA GLU A 62 7.81 -16.80 -5.97
C GLU A 62 6.78 -16.59 -4.86
N LEU A 63 5.49 -16.63 -5.19
CA LEU A 63 4.42 -16.58 -4.20
C LEU A 63 4.62 -17.68 -3.16
N GLU A 64 4.73 -18.95 -3.58
CA GLU A 64 4.94 -20.08 -2.68
C GLU A 64 6.20 -19.97 -1.82
N ARG A 65 7.31 -19.51 -2.40
CA ARG A 65 8.55 -19.26 -1.67
C ARG A 65 8.33 -18.23 -0.55
N ARG A 66 7.67 -17.10 -0.85
CA ARG A 66 7.38 -16.04 0.13
C ARG A 66 6.43 -16.49 1.23
N GLU A 67 5.34 -17.19 0.89
CA GLU A 67 4.42 -17.69 1.92
C GLU A 67 5.12 -18.69 2.84
N THR A 68 5.97 -19.55 2.28
CA THR A 68 6.72 -20.55 3.04
C THR A 68 7.74 -19.89 3.96
N GLU A 69 8.52 -18.94 3.44
CA GLU A 69 9.52 -18.17 4.21
C GLU A 69 8.86 -17.48 5.42
N ILE A 70 7.81 -16.70 5.18
CA ILE A 70 7.11 -15.95 6.21
C ILE A 70 6.34 -16.89 7.15
N GLY A 71 5.59 -17.84 6.60
CA GLY A 71 4.81 -18.79 7.38
C GLY A 71 5.68 -19.63 8.32
N THR A 72 6.83 -20.11 7.83
CA THR A 72 7.80 -20.86 8.64
C THR A 72 8.39 -19.99 9.74
N GLY A 73 8.79 -18.75 9.44
CA GLY A 73 9.35 -17.83 10.44
C GLY A 73 8.39 -17.57 11.60
N PHE A 74 7.13 -17.22 11.31
CA PHE A 74 6.14 -16.96 12.36
C PHE A 74 5.71 -18.23 13.11
N ALA A 75 5.69 -19.40 12.45
CA ALA A 75 5.43 -20.67 13.12
C ALA A 75 6.56 -21.04 14.09
N GLN A 76 7.82 -20.93 13.66
CA GLN A 76 9.00 -21.16 14.49
C GLN A 76 9.05 -20.20 15.69
N LEU A 77 8.72 -18.93 15.47
CA LEU A 77 8.59 -17.95 16.56
C LEU A 77 7.55 -18.40 17.60
N SER A 78 6.35 -18.77 17.14
CA SER A 78 5.26 -19.21 18.02
C SER A 78 5.63 -20.46 18.82
N GLU A 79 6.26 -21.44 18.18
CA GLU A 79 6.73 -22.67 18.83
C GLU A 79 7.82 -22.39 19.86
N THR A 80 8.79 -21.55 19.51
CA THR A 80 9.90 -21.16 20.39
C THR A 80 9.37 -20.47 21.67
N LEU A 81 8.45 -19.52 21.52
CA LEU A 81 7.86 -18.82 22.65
C LEU A 81 6.98 -19.75 23.51
N ARG A 82 6.25 -20.68 22.90
CA ARG A 82 5.48 -21.68 23.64
C ARG A 82 6.38 -22.57 24.51
N ALA A 83 7.52 -23.01 23.98
CA ALA A 83 8.49 -23.79 24.75
C ALA A 83 9.05 -22.97 25.92
N LEU A 84 9.44 -21.72 25.66
CA LEU A 84 9.99 -20.80 26.67
C LEU A 84 9.01 -20.50 27.80
N ALA A 85 7.72 -20.36 27.52
CA ALA A 85 6.71 -20.07 28.53
C ALA A 85 6.68 -21.09 29.70
N SER A 86 7.07 -22.34 29.43
CA SER A 86 7.12 -23.40 30.45
C SER A 86 8.36 -23.35 31.35
N GLU A 87 9.38 -22.58 30.95
CA GLU A 87 10.68 -22.49 31.62
C GLU A 87 10.87 -21.18 32.41
N GLN A 88 9.85 -20.29 32.43
CA GLN A 88 9.98 -18.88 32.83
C GLN A 88 10.47 -18.62 34.28
N PHE A 89 10.33 -19.60 35.18
CA PHE A 89 10.77 -19.48 36.58
C PHE A 89 12.10 -20.19 36.88
N GLN A 90 12.77 -20.71 35.85
CA GLN A 90 14.05 -21.41 36.02
C GLN A 90 15.22 -20.42 36.02
N ASP A 91 16.27 -20.71 36.79
CA ASP A 91 17.50 -19.90 36.82
C ASP A 91 18.06 -19.70 35.40
N GLY A 92 18.51 -18.48 35.08
CA GLY A 92 19.06 -18.15 33.77
C GLY A 92 18.06 -18.16 32.60
N PHE A 93 16.76 -18.07 32.88
CA PHE A 93 15.70 -18.07 31.86
C PHE A 93 15.90 -16.97 30.79
N ALA A 94 16.18 -15.74 31.20
CA ALA A 94 16.32 -14.61 30.27
C ALA A 94 17.42 -14.84 29.22
N ASP A 95 18.61 -15.28 29.64
CA ASP A 95 19.73 -15.56 28.72
C ASP A 95 19.40 -16.71 27.76
N ARG A 96 18.73 -17.76 28.25
CA ARG A 96 18.26 -18.86 27.39
C ARG A 96 17.23 -18.39 26.38
N ALA A 97 16.28 -17.55 26.80
CA ALA A 97 15.24 -17.01 25.93
C ALA A 97 15.84 -16.18 24.80
N VAL A 98 16.75 -15.26 25.13
CA VAL A 98 17.49 -14.44 24.15
C VAL A 98 18.30 -15.32 23.20
N ALA A 99 19.00 -16.34 23.70
CA ALA A 99 19.78 -17.25 22.85
C ALA A 99 18.89 -18.04 21.87
N ARG A 100 17.70 -18.51 22.30
CA ARG A 100 16.77 -19.24 21.44
C ARG A 100 16.13 -18.34 20.38
N LEU A 101 15.75 -17.11 20.73
CA LEU A 101 15.24 -16.14 19.75
C LEU A 101 16.31 -15.75 18.74
N ARG A 102 17.55 -15.53 19.18
CA ARG A 102 18.68 -15.24 18.28
C ARG A 102 18.92 -16.38 17.28
N ALA A 103 18.75 -17.63 17.69
CA ALA A 103 18.92 -18.79 16.82
C ALA A 103 17.92 -18.84 15.66
N ILE A 104 16.77 -18.16 15.78
CA ILE A 104 15.77 -18.00 14.72
C ILE A 104 15.80 -16.60 14.09
N GLY A 105 16.88 -15.83 14.30
CA GLY A 105 17.06 -14.52 13.70
C GLY A 105 16.24 -13.40 14.33
N VAL A 106 15.79 -13.57 15.57
CA VAL A 106 15.05 -12.56 16.34
C VAL A 106 15.94 -11.97 17.43
N GLU A 107 16.25 -10.68 17.32
CA GLU A 107 16.94 -9.96 18.38
C GLU A 107 15.99 -9.68 19.55
N ALA A 108 16.47 -9.89 20.78
CA ALA A 108 15.68 -9.70 21.99
C ALA A 108 16.55 -9.18 23.14
N ASP A 109 15.94 -8.36 24.00
CA ASP A 109 16.55 -7.85 25.22
C ASP A 109 16.23 -8.78 26.40
N PRO A 110 17.20 -9.15 27.26
CA PRO A 110 16.94 -9.88 28.50
C PRO A 110 15.85 -9.26 29.39
N ALA A 111 15.65 -7.95 29.34
CA ALA A 111 14.61 -7.23 30.07
C ALA A 111 13.18 -7.65 29.70
N TRP A 112 12.97 -8.21 28.51
CA TRP A 112 11.66 -8.73 28.10
C TRP A 112 11.22 -9.96 28.91
N PHE A 113 12.18 -10.63 29.57
CA PHE A 113 11.99 -11.92 30.22
C PHE A 113 12.09 -11.84 31.75
N GLN A 114 11.97 -10.64 32.32
CA GLN A 114 11.93 -10.46 33.76
C GLN A 114 10.65 -11.11 34.30
N ALA A 115 10.83 -12.08 35.19
CA ALA A 115 9.76 -12.85 35.81
C ALA A 115 10.02 -12.97 37.31
N ASP A 116 8.96 -12.86 38.11
CA ASP A 116 8.99 -13.24 39.51
C ASP A 116 7.74 -14.07 39.85
N TRP A 117 7.70 -14.67 41.05
CA TRP A 117 6.61 -15.57 41.44
C TRP A 117 5.23 -14.90 41.56
N LEU A 118 5.17 -13.56 41.65
CA LEU A 118 3.94 -12.75 41.60
C LEU A 118 3.63 -12.26 40.18
N HIS A 119 4.66 -12.05 39.36
CA HIS A 119 4.55 -11.48 38.02
C HIS A 119 5.21 -12.42 36.99
N PRO A 120 4.44 -13.36 36.40
CA PRO A 120 4.92 -14.14 35.27
C PRO A 120 5.24 -13.23 34.07
N VAL A 121 6.04 -13.75 33.15
CA VAL A 121 6.38 -13.02 31.91
C VAL A 121 5.11 -12.77 31.10
N ASP A 122 4.95 -11.53 30.61
CA ASP A 122 3.94 -11.22 29.62
C ASP A 122 4.36 -11.79 28.25
N MET A 123 4.06 -13.07 28.05
CA MET A 123 4.33 -13.76 26.79
C MET A 123 3.59 -13.15 25.59
N GLY A 124 2.46 -12.46 25.83
CA GLY A 124 1.75 -11.73 24.80
C GLY A 124 2.56 -10.52 24.32
N ALA A 125 3.12 -9.76 25.26
CA ALA A 125 4.00 -8.65 24.94
C ALA A 125 5.30 -9.10 24.28
N VAL A 126 5.94 -10.17 24.78
CA VAL A 126 7.14 -10.77 24.16
C VAL A 126 6.86 -11.19 22.73
N HIS A 127 5.73 -11.87 22.48
CA HIS A 127 5.33 -12.27 21.14
C HIS A 127 5.20 -11.07 20.21
N ALA A 128 4.56 -9.99 20.68
CA ALA A 128 4.37 -8.80 19.87
C ALA A 128 5.69 -8.11 19.51
N ARG A 129 6.60 -7.92 20.47
CA ARG A 129 7.94 -7.38 20.19
C ARG A 129 8.71 -8.26 19.21
N ALA A 130 8.72 -9.58 19.46
CA ALA A 130 9.41 -10.53 18.61
C ALA A 130 8.84 -10.59 17.18
N ALA A 131 7.54 -10.38 17.00
CA ALA A 131 6.91 -10.27 15.69
C ALA A 131 7.42 -9.06 14.90
N CYS A 132 7.57 -7.89 15.55
CA CYS A 132 8.17 -6.70 14.94
C CYS A 132 9.65 -6.94 14.54
N ARG A 133 10.41 -7.65 15.38
CA ARG A 133 11.82 -7.99 15.09
C ARG A 133 11.95 -8.99 13.96
N LEU A 134 11.12 -10.03 13.93
CA LEU A 134 11.09 -10.98 12.82
C LEU A 134 10.71 -10.26 11.51
N PHE A 135 9.75 -9.34 11.55
CA PHE A 135 9.43 -8.50 10.39
C PHE A 135 10.65 -7.69 9.92
N ALA A 136 11.41 -7.07 10.83
CA ALA A 136 12.64 -6.37 10.46
C ALA A 136 13.68 -7.29 9.79
N THR A 137 13.85 -8.52 10.29
CA THR A 137 14.73 -9.53 9.66
C THR A 137 14.28 -9.88 8.25
N LEU A 138 12.97 -10.04 8.04
CA LEU A 138 12.41 -10.29 6.70
C LEU A 138 12.65 -9.10 5.77
N VAL A 139 12.56 -7.87 6.29
CA VAL A 139 12.84 -6.64 5.53
C VAL A 139 14.30 -6.56 5.10
N GLU A 140 15.22 -6.98 5.96
CA GLU A 140 16.65 -7.01 5.65
C GLU A 140 17.00 -8.13 4.64
N SER A 141 16.39 -9.31 4.75
CA SER A 141 16.56 -10.41 3.78
C SER A 141 15.72 -10.24 2.50
N GLY A 142 14.88 -9.20 2.45
CA GLY A 142 13.94 -8.93 1.38
C GLY A 142 14.62 -8.51 0.07
N SER A 143 14.60 -9.39 -0.92
CA SER A 143 15.11 -9.10 -2.26
C SER A 143 14.18 -8.25 -3.14
N GLU A 144 13.00 -7.81 -2.66
CA GLU A 144 12.17 -6.89 -3.46
C GLU A 144 12.93 -5.61 -3.75
N ARG A 145 13.87 -5.22 -2.88
CA ARG A 145 14.78 -4.10 -3.14
C ARG A 145 15.88 -4.35 -4.13
N ASP A 146 16.37 -5.58 -4.20
CA ASP A 146 17.22 -5.96 -5.31
C ASP A 146 16.43 -5.94 -6.63
N ARG A 147 15.11 -6.23 -6.63
CA ARG A 147 14.22 -5.99 -7.78
C ARG A 147 13.89 -4.52 -8.01
N TYR A 148 13.80 -3.68 -6.96
CA TYR A 148 13.67 -2.22 -7.07
C TYR A 148 14.88 -1.63 -7.82
N MET A 149 16.07 -2.18 -7.56
CA MET A 149 17.36 -1.70 -8.06
C MET A 149 17.87 -2.45 -9.30
N SER A 150 17.34 -3.63 -9.62
CA SER A 150 17.75 -4.39 -10.80
C SER A 150 17.11 -3.80 -12.06
N ASP A 151 17.93 -3.66 -13.10
CA ASP A 151 17.53 -3.22 -14.44
C ASP A 151 16.78 -4.34 -15.20
N ASP A 152 16.15 -5.30 -14.49
CA ASP A 152 15.42 -6.44 -15.05
C ASP A 152 14.10 -6.04 -15.76
N GLY A 153 13.91 -4.73 -15.95
CA GLY A 153 12.77 -4.11 -16.62
C GLY A 153 13.18 -3.23 -17.81
N GLU A 154 12.18 -2.58 -18.39
CA GLU A 154 12.40 -1.57 -19.41
C GLU A 154 13.03 -0.33 -18.74
N PRO A 155 14.11 0.26 -19.28
CA PRO A 155 14.76 1.42 -18.69
C PRO A 155 13.76 2.55 -18.42
N MET A 156 13.95 3.26 -17.30
CA MET A 156 13.06 4.35 -16.85
C MET A 156 12.68 5.31 -17.99
N ASN A 157 13.66 5.79 -18.75
CA ASN A 157 13.44 6.74 -19.83
C ASN A 157 12.52 6.19 -20.92
N GLU A 158 12.55 4.89 -21.18
CA GLU A 158 11.68 4.22 -22.13
C GLU A 158 10.27 4.05 -21.56
N LEU A 159 10.13 3.73 -20.27
CA LEU A 159 8.82 3.72 -19.58
C LEU A 159 8.17 5.11 -19.62
N ILE A 160 8.92 6.16 -19.28
CA ILE A 160 8.45 7.55 -19.34
C ILE A 160 7.99 7.90 -20.75
N ARG A 161 8.81 7.56 -21.76
CA ARG A 161 8.48 7.84 -23.17
C ARG A 161 7.23 7.10 -23.63
N ARG A 162 7.06 5.84 -23.23
CA ARG A 162 5.92 5.02 -23.64
C ARG A 162 4.64 5.41 -22.94
N TRP A 163 4.68 5.64 -21.63
CA TRP A 163 3.48 5.89 -20.83
C TRP A 163 3.11 7.37 -20.78
N GLY A 164 4.07 8.26 -21.00
CA GLY A 164 3.88 9.71 -20.89
C GLY A 164 3.88 10.21 -19.44
N PHE A 165 4.36 9.40 -18.49
CA PHE A 165 4.41 9.76 -17.07
C PHE A 165 5.85 9.83 -16.57
N HIS A 166 6.22 10.90 -15.89
CA HIS A 166 7.56 11.04 -15.30
C HIS A 166 7.64 10.51 -13.86
N ALA A 167 6.49 10.21 -13.25
CA ALA A 167 6.37 9.70 -11.89
C ALA A 167 5.02 8.99 -11.75
N VAL A 168 5.03 7.89 -10.99
CA VAL A 168 3.81 7.17 -10.60
C VAL A 168 3.73 7.10 -9.08
N ASP A 169 2.65 7.63 -8.53
CA ASP A 169 2.31 7.54 -7.12
C ASP A 169 1.07 6.67 -6.95
N ILE A 170 1.17 5.66 -6.10
CA ILE A 170 0.15 4.65 -5.88
C ILE A 170 -0.31 4.69 -4.43
N THR A 171 -1.61 4.90 -4.24
CA THR A 171 -2.25 4.81 -2.92
C THR A 171 -3.25 3.66 -2.85
N PRO A 172 -2.87 2.55 -2.18
CA PRO A 172 -3.81 1.50 -1.83
C PRO A 172 -4.48 1.68 -0.46
N CYS A 173 -5.44 0.82 -0.17
CA CYS A 173 -5.90 0.60 1.20
C CYS A 173 -4.76 0.04 2.06
N ALA A 174 -4.77 0.37 3.36
CA ALA A 174 -3.86 -0.18 4.38
C ALA A 174 -4.03 -1.68 4.67
N ASP A 175 -5.10 -2.28 4.14
CA ASP A 175 -5.40 -3.72 4.21
C ASP A 175 -4.20 -4.57 3.78
N GLY A 176 -3.81 -5.53 4.62
CA GLY A 176 -2.61 -6.34 4.39
C GLY A 176 -2.71 -7.25 3.16
N ARG A 177 -3.90 -7.45 2.60
CA ARG A 177 -4.07 -8.18 1.33
C ARG A 177 -3.49 -7.42 0.14
N LEU A 178 -3.32 -6.10 0.25
CA LEU A 178 -2.73 -5.23 -0.79
C LEU A 178 -1.20 -5.08 -0.64
N ALA A 179 -0.56 -5.76 0.30
CA ALA A 179 0.89 -5.70 0.46
C ALA A 179 1.64 -6.19 -0.80
N GLY A 180 1.06 -7.16 -1.53
CA GLY A 180 1.58 -7.68 -2.81
C GLY A 180 1.31 -6.81 -4.04
N LEU A 181 0.76 -5.60 -3.88
CA LEU A 181 0.19 -4.83 -5.00
C LEU A 181 1.21 -4.55 -6.12
N LEU A 182 2.42 -4.10 -5.78
CA LEU A 182 3.38 -3.67 -6.80
C LEU A 182 4.05 -4.85 -7.48
N GLY A 183 4.59 -5.79 -6.69
CA GLY A 183 5.41 -6.91 -7.19
C GLY A 183 4.60 -8.10 -7.73
N ALA A 184 3.39 -8.35 -7.20
CA ALA A 184 2.57 -9.48 -7.61
C ALA A 184 1.38 -9.05 -8.48
N VAL A 185 0.57 -8.09 -8.01
CA VAL A 185 -0.72 -7.75 -8.66
C VAL A 185 -0.55 -6.91 -9.91
N LEU A 186 0.17 -5.79 -9.82
CA LEU A 186 0.35 -4.83 -10.93
C LEU A 186 1.61 -5.14 -11.75
N ARG A 187 2.65 -5.64 -11.07
CA ARG A 187 4.00 -5.86 -11.61
C ARG A 187 4.52 -4.61 -12.32
N ILE A 188 4.23 -3.45 -11.74
CA ILE A 188 4.71 -2.18 -12.26
C ILE A 188 6.23 -2.09 -11.99
N PRO A 189 7.06 -1.72 -12.98
CA PRO A 189 8.49 -1.53 -12.75
C PRO A 189 8.67 -0.45 -11.70
N LEU A 190 9.39 -0.80 -10.65
CA LEU A 190 9.37 0.02 -9.45
C LEU A 190 10.25 1.25 -9.58
N SER A 191 11.13 1.26 -10.59
CA SER A 191 11.95 2.42 -10.94
C SER A 191 11.06 3.67 -11.12
N ILE A 192 9.93 3.57 -11.83
CA ILE A 192 9.04 4.72 -12.13
C ILE A 192 8.06 5.07 -10.99
N VAL A 193 7.99 4.22 -9.96
CA VAL A 193 7.13 4.45 -8.80
C VAL A 193 7.87 5.36 -7.82
N THR A 194 7.41 6.60 -7.70
CA THR A 194 8.01 7.59 -6.81
C THR A 194 7.45 7.51 -5.39
N ALA A 195 6.24 6.99 -5.24
CA ALA A 195 5.61 6.81 -3.94
C ALA A 195 4.63 5.63 -3.95
N ARG A 196 4.64 4.85 -2.86
CA ARG A 196 3.57 3.92 -2.52
C ARG A 196 3.18 4.11 -1.06
N LYS A 197 2.02 4.75 -0.83
CA LYS A 197 1.52 5.07 0.51
C LYS A 197 0.09 4.59 0.67
N SER A 198 -0.11 3.67 1.59
CA SER A 198 -1.40 3.13 1.98
C SER A 198 -2.01 3.86 3.17
N PHE A 199 -3.34 3.97 3.10
CA PHE A 199 -4.19 4.58 4.12
C PHE A 199 -5.43 3.70 4.29
N ALA A 200 -6.08 3.70 5.44
CA ALA A 200 -7.35 3.01 5.62
C ALA A 200 -8.36 3.54 4.58
N GLY A 201 -8.88 2.64 3.76
CA GLY A 201 -9.77 3.01 2.65
C GLY A 201 -9.09 3.76 1.50
N ALA A 202 -7.76 3.79 1.43
CA ALA A 202 -6.99 4.58 0.46
C ALA A 202 -7.23 6.10 0.58
N MET A 203 -7.67 6.58 1.75
CA MET A 203 -8.04 7.98 1.99
C MET A 203 -6.82 8.85 2.30
N PHE A 204 -5.95 9.06 1.31
CA PHE A 204 -4.74 9.88 1.46
C PHE A 204 -5.02 11.35 1.77
N ASN A 205 -4.04 12.01 2.40
CA ASN A 205 -4.07 13.45 2.64
C ASN A 205 -3.68 14.23 1.36
N VAL A 206 -4.65 14.98 0.81
CA VAL A 206 -4.49 15.77 -0.42
C VAL A 206 -3.37 16.81 -0.30
N ALA A 207 -3.27 17.51 0.81
CA ALA A 207 -2.27 18.56 0.99
C ALA A 207 -0.86 17.97 1.08
N GLN A 208 -0.71 16.83 1.75
CA GLN A 208 0.56 16.13 1.82
C GLN A 208 0.99 15.62 0.43
N ASN A 209 0.07 15.00 -0.32
CA ASN A 209 0.36 14.51 -1.67
C ASN A 209 0.69 15.65 -2.63
N LEU A 210 0.10 16.83 -2.43
CA LEU A 210 0.45 18.01 -3.21
C LEU A 210 1.89 18.45 -2.97
N HIS A 211 2.35 18.37 -1.72
CA HIS A 211 3.75 18.68 -1.41
C HIS A 211 4.71 17.67 -2.04
N GLU A 212 4.36 16.39 -2.01
CA GLU A 212 5.17 15.33 -2.63
C GLU A 212 5.24 15.49 -4.16
N TRP A 213 4.14 15.88 -4.79
CA TRP A 213 4.14 16.26 -6.20
C TRP A 213 5.00 17.50 -6.47
N GLU A 214 4.92 18.53 -5.62
CA GLU A 214 5.76 19.74 -5.71
C GLU A 214 7.25 19.41 -5.63
N GLU A 215 7.65 18.47 -4.77
CA GLU A 215 9.05 18.02 -4.64
C GLU A 215 9.55 17.33 -5.92
N VAL A 216 8.71 16.49 -6.54
CA VAL A 216 9.01 15.83 -7.80
C VAL A 216 9.17 16.87 -8.92
N GLU A 217 8.23 17.80 -9.05
CA GLU A 217 8.30 18.86 -10.06
C GLU A 217 9.49 19.80 -9.85
N LEU A 218 9.78 20.17 -8.58
CA LEU A 218 10.95 20.97 -8.25
C LEU A 218 12.24 20.27 -8.67
N THR A 219 12.34 18.95 -8.43
CA THR A 219 13.49 18.15 -8.86
C THR A 219 13.63 18.13 -10.37
N ARG A 220 12.53 17.97 -11.12
CA ARG A 220 12.53 18.07 -12.60
C ARG A 220 13.01 19.43 -13.07
N HIS A 221 12.47 20.52 -12.53
CA HIS A 221 12.88 21.87 -12.89
C HIS A 221 14.33 22.18 -12.53
N ARG A 222 14.82 21.66 -11.40
CA ARG A 222 16.16 22.00 -10.89
C ARG A 222 17.27 21.14 -11.45
N ARG A 223 16.99 19.86 -11.70
CA ARG A 223 17.98 18.85 -12.06
C ARG A 223 17.72 18.18 -13.40
N GLY A 224 16.53 18.34 -13.99
CA GLY A 224 16.14 17.64 -15.22
C GLY A 224 15.96 16.14 -15.03
N ILE A 225 15.67 15.70 -13.80
CA ILE A 225 15.53 14.29 -13.42
C ILE A 225 14.07 14.03 -13.02
N PRO A 226 13.43 12.94 -13.50
CA PRO A 226 14.00 11.95 -14.44
C PRO A 226 14.00 12.43 -15.90
N ASN A 227 13.36 13.55 -16.21
CA ASN A 227 13.38 14.19 -17.51
C ASN A 227 13.23 15.73 -17.40
N SER A 228 13.39 16.41 -18.55
CA SER A 228 13.14 17.86 -18.63
C SER A 228 11.69 18.21 -18.28
N PRO A 229 11.41 19.34 -17.60
CA PRO A 229 10.06 19.86 -17.40
C PRO A 229 9.30 20.02 -18.74
N ASP A 230 10.00 20.34 -19.82
CA ASP A 230 9.43 20.58 -21.16
C ASP A 230 9.10 19.30 -21.94
N ALA A 231 9.31 18.11 -21.37
CA ALA A 231 9.15 16.83 -22.06
C ALA A 231 7.69 16.40 -22.32
N GLY A 232 6.70 17.21 -21.94
CA GLY A 232 5.28 16.92 -22.17
C GLY A 232 4.75 15.69 -21.40
N THR A 233 5.35 15.37 -20.26
CA THR A 233 4.97 14.23 -19.40
C THR A 233 4.24 14.71 -18.16
N ARG A 234 3.41 13.85 -17.57
CA ARG A 234 2.61 14.17 -16.38
C ARG A 234 2.97 13.32 -15.18
N TYR A 235 2.63 13.81 -14.00
CA TYR A 235 2.60 12.99 -12.79
C TYR A 235 1.33 12.14 -12.81
N LEU A 236 1.45 10.84 -12.51
CA LEU A 236 0.30 9.94 -12.42
C LEU A 236 0.00 9.58 -10.98
N LYS A 237 -1.22 9.87 -10.52
CA LYS A 237 -1.76 9.38 -9.26
C LYS A 237 -2.70 8.20 -9.50
N ILE A 238 -2.40 7.06 -8.88
CA ILE A 238 -3.21 5.84 -8.90
C ILE A 238 -3.84 5.63 -7.53
N GLY A 239 -5.17 5.57 -7.47
CA GLY A 239 -5.89 5.09 -6.27
C GLY A 239 -6.31 3.64 -6.43
N VAL A 240 -6.08 2.82 -5.40
CA VAL A 240 -6.50 1.40 -5.39
C VAL A 240 -7.49 1.13 -4.26
N TYR A 241 -8.77 0.97 -4.61
CA TYR A 241 -9.77 0.43 -3.71
C TYR A 241 -9.78 -1.11 -3.81
N HIS A 242 -10.41 -1.77 -2.86
CA HIS A 242 -10.50 -3.23 -2.90
C HIS A 242 -11.88 -3.73 -2.46
N TYR A 243 -12.18 -4.96 -2.85
CA TYR A 243 -13.41 -5.67 -2.53
C TYR A 243 -13.14 -7.17 -2.41
N SER A 244 -14.15 -7.91 -1.98
CA SER A 244 -14.21 -9.36 -2.08
C SER A 244 -15.33 -9.71 -3.05
N SER A 245 -15.05 -10.53 -4.06
CA SER A 245 -16.05 -11.08 -4.96
C SER A 245 -16.86 -12.22 -4.33
N ARG A 246 -16.30 -12.91 -3.34
CA ARG A 246 -16.92 -14.06 -2.64
C ARG A 246 -17.80 -13.64 -1.48
N ASP A 247 -17.38 -12.66 -0.70
CA ASP A 247 -18.16 -12.13 0.42
C ASP A 247 -18.12 -10.59 0.47
N PRO A 248 -18.81 -9.91 -0.46
CA PRO A 248 -18.84 -8.46 -0.52
C PRO A 248 -19.39 -7.79 0.75
N GLY A 249 -20.21 -8.51 1.54
CA GLY A 249 -20.85 -7.95 2.74
C GLY A 249 -19.96 -7.90 3.97
N HIS A 250 -18.86 -8.67 3.99
CA HIS A 250 -18.04 -8.84 5.19
C HIS A 250 -16.54 -8.71 4.91
N ASP A 251 -16.04 -9.22 3.78
CA ASP A 251 -14.61 -9.31 3.48
C ASP A 251 -14.11 -8.21 2.52
N GLY A 252 -14.89 -7.15 2.34
CA GLY A 252 -14.52 -5.94 1.60
C GLY A 252 -13.63 -4.98 2.40
N CYS A 253 -13.70 -3.69 2.07
CA CYS A 253 -12.91 -2.67 2.77
C CYS A 253 -13.50 -2.33 4.15
N ALA A 254 -12.81 -2.73 5.21
CA ALA A 254 -13.24 -2.49 6.60
C ALA A 254 -13.43 -1.00 6.93
N ALA A 255 -12.61 -0.11 6.36
CA ALA A 255 -12.72 1.34 6.54
C ALA A 255 -14.02 1.93 5.97
N HIS A 256 -14.66 1.21 5.03
CA HIS A 256 -15.90 1.60 4.38
C HIS A 256 -17.04 0.63 4.67
N GLY A 257 -16.96 -0.14 5.76
CA GLY A 257 -18.01 -1.07 6.17
C GLY A 257 -18.27 -2.18 5.16
N SER A 258 -17.26 -2.61 4.41
CA SER A 258 -17.38 -3.58 3.31
C SER A 258 -18.23 -3.10 2.12
N HIS A 259 -18.62 -1.82 2.05
CA HIS A 259 -19.40 -1.29 0.94
C HIS A 259 -18.50 -0.89 -0.25
N THR A 260 -18.37 -1.77 -1.25
CA THR A 260 -17.55 -1.54 -2.45
C THR A 260 -17.85 -0.20 -3.14
N ASP A 261 -19.11 0.16 -3.33
CA ASP A 261 -19.50 1.40 -4.01
C ASP A 261 -19.10 2.65 -3.22
N THR A 262 -19.10 2.55 -1.89
CA THR A 262 -18.62 3.62 -1.00
C THR A 262 -17.12 3.77 -1.12
N ALA A 263 -16.37 2.66 -1.06
CA ALA A 263 -14.92 2.67 -1.23
C ALA A 263 -14.48 3.23 -2.58
N LEU A 264 -15.15 2.79 -3.66
CA LEU A 264 -14.95 3.28 -5.03
C LEU A 264 -15.24 4.79 -5.13
N THR A 265 -16.39 5.23 -4.61
CA THR A 265 -16.83 6.62 -4.74
C THR A 265 -15.95 7.58 -3.96
N LEU A 266 -15.64 7.27 -2.69
CA LEU A 266 -14.82 8.14 -1.86
C LEU A 266 -13.39 8.27 -2.40
N LEU A 267 -12.81 7.17 -2.88
CA LEU A 267 -11.48 7.21 -3.48
C LEU A 267 -11.47 7.97 -4.81
N HIS A 268 -12.47 7.75 -5.66
CA HIS A 268 -12.65 8.52 -6.89
C HIS A 268 -12.68 10.03 -6.60
N ASP A 269 -13.52 10.45 -5.66
CA ASP A 269 -13.68 11.86 -5.32
C ASP A 269 -12.40 12.44 -4.71
N ARG A 270 -11.69 11.66 -3.88
CA ARG A 270 -10.38 12.04 -3.32
C ARG A 270 -9.30 12.24 -4.38
N LEU A 271 -9.27 11.43 -5.44
CA LEU A 271 -8.36 11.63 -6.58
C LEU A 271 -8.69 12.93 -7.33
N ILE A 272 -9.98 13.25 -7.51
CA ILE A 272 -10.42 14.50 -8.14
C ILE A 272 -10.09 15.71 -7.27
N GLU A 273 -10.24 15.61 -5.94
CA GLU A 273 -9.81 16.64 -4.99
C GLU A 273 -8.32 16.95 -5.13
N PHE A 274 -7.48 15.92 -5.30
CA PHE A 274 -6.04 16.09 -5.50
C PHE A 274 -5.70 16.85 -6.79
N GLN A 275 -6.25 16.44 -7.93
CA GLN A 275 -6.07 17.15 -9.19
C GLN A 275 -6.59 18.60 -9.11
N THR A 276 -7.75 18.80 -8.47
CA THR A 276 -8.35 20.13 -8.29
C THR A 276 -7.46 21.02 -7.41
N ALA A 277 -6.87 20.48 -6.34
CA ALA A 277 -5.96 21.21 -5.47
C ALA A 277 -4.69 21.65 -6.21
N ALA A 278 -4.10 20.77 -7.02
CA ALA A 278 -2.93 21.10 -7.84
C ALA A 278 -3.24 22.24 -8.82
N GLN A 279 -4.36 22.15 -9.54
CA GLN A 279 -4.80 23.21 -10.47
C GLN A 279 -5.10 24.53 -9.76
N ALA A 280 -5.73 24.48 -8.59
CA ALA A 280 -6.06 25.68 -7.82
C ALA A 280 -4.81 26.40 -7.29
N MET A 281 -3.76 25.65 -6.93
CA MET A 281 -2.53 26.22 -6.36
C MET A 281 -1.51 26.64 -7.43
N HIS A 282 -1.45 25.93 -8.56
CA HIS A 282 -0.37 26.07 -9.54
C HIS A 282 -0.86 26.44 -10.96
N GLY A 283 -2.18 26.58 -11.14
CA GLY A 283 -2.79 27.02 -12.39
C GLY A 283 -3.10 25.88 -13.37
N ALA A 284 -3.65 26.24 -14.53
CA ALA A 284 -4.18 25.27 -15.50
C ALA A 284 -3.13 24.32 -16.11
N GLY A 285 -1.83 24.64 -16.01
CA GLY A 285 -0.75 23.79 -16.52
C GLY A 285 -0.32 22.67 -15.57
N ALA A 286 -0.81 22.64 -14.33
CA ALA A 286 -0.52 21.59 -13.34
C ALA A 286 -1.42 20.36 -13.56
N GLU A 287 -1.28 19.72 -14.71
CA GLU A 287 -2.11 18.58 -15.10
C GLU A 287 -1.59 17.27 -14.51
N ILE A 288 -2.16 16.87 -13.38
CA ILE A 288 -1.98 15.53 -12.80
C ILE A 288 -2.91 14.55 -13.52
N ALA A 289 -2.34 13.44 -14.01
CA ALA A 289 -3.11 12.34 -14.54
C ALA A 289 -3.61 11.45 -13.39
N LEU A 290 -4.81 10.91 -13.52
CA LEU A 290 -5.44 10.07 -12.51
C LEU A 290 -5.77 8.69 -13.09
N LEU A 291 -5.65 7.65 -12.27
CA LEU A 291 -6.14 6.31 -12.56
C LEU A 291 -6.76 5.70 -11.30
N LEU A 292 -7.88 5.00 -11.47
CA LEU A 292 -8.56 4.29 -10.39
C LEU A 292 -8.54 2.80 -10.68
N ILE A 293 -8.17 2.01 -9.67
CA ILE A 293 -8.09 0.55 -9.78
C ILE A 293 -8.90 -0.07 -8.64
N GLY A 294 -9.70 -1.08 -8.96
CA GLY A 294 -10.32 -1.97 -7.99
C GLY A 294 -9.55 -3.28 -7.92
N LEU A 295 -9.28 -3.78 -6.72
CA LEU A 295 -8.68 -5.10 -6.50
C LEU A 295 -9.70 -6.07 -5.87
N ASP A 296 -9.95 -7.19 -6.53
CA ASP A 296 -10.62 -8.34 -5.91
C ASP A 296 -9.62 -9.13 -5.06
N THR A 297 -9.76 -9.05 -3.75
CA THR A 297 -8.84 -9.70 -2.80
C THR A 297 -8.99 -11.22 -2.68
N ASP A 298 -10.00 -11.80 -3.35
CA ASP A 298 -10.18 -13.25 -3.44
C ASP A 298 -9.37 -13.89 -4.55
N THR A 299 -9.08 -13.14 -5.61
CA THR A 299 -8.45 -13.67 -6.84
C THR A 299 -7.25 -12.87 -7.31
N ASP A 300 -6.96 -11.73 -6.67
CA ASP A 300 -6.06 -10.67 -7.12
C ASP A 300 -6.44 -10.02 -8.45
N ALA A 301 -7.62 -10.30 -9.01
CA ALA A 301 -8.06 -9.68 -10.26
C ALA A 301 -8.30 -8.18 -10.09
N ILE A 302 -7.85 -7.37 -11.06
CA ILE A 302 -8.08 -5.92 -11.06
C ILE A 302 -9.19 -5.47 -12.00
N ARG A 303 -9.86 -4.38 -11.62
CA ARG A 303 -10.66 -3.52 -12.50
C ARG A 303 -9.89 -2.23 -12.75
N VAL A 304 -9.54 -1.94 -14.00
CA VAL A 304 -8.87 -0.70 -14.37
C VAL A 304 -9.90 0.28 -14.91
N HIS A 305 -10.14 1.39 -14.21
CA HIS A 305 -11.09 2.42 -14.63
C HIS A 305 -10.43 3.34 -15.66
N VAL A 306 -10.53 2.94 -16.93
CA VAL A 306 -9.82 3.59 -18.04
C VAL A 306 -10.37 5.02 -18.25
N PRO A 307 -9.51 6.06 -18.23
CA PRO A 307 -9.95 7.42 -18.52
C PRO A 307 -10.48 7.57 -19.96
N ASP A 308 -11.32 8.57 -20.22
CA ASP A 308 -11.72 8.91 -21.59
C ASP A 308 -10.61 9.64 -22.37
N ALA A 309 -10.89 10.01 -23.63
CA ALA A 309 -9.95 10.77 -24.47
C ALA A 309 -9.49 12.11 -23.87
N ALA A 310 -10.25 12.68 -22.92
CA ALA A 310 -9.89 13.91 -22.20
C ALA A 310 -9.18 13.63 -20.86
N GLY A 311 -8.86 12.36 -20.56
CA GLY A 311 -8.23 11.95 -19.31
C GLY A 311 -9.17 11.94 -18.11
N ARG A 312 -10.50 11.99 -18.31
CA ARG A 312 -11.47 11.98 -17.22
C ARG A 312 -11.78 10.55 -16.79
N MET A 313 -11.66 10.29 -15.49
CA MET A 313 -12.09 9.01 -14.90
C MET A 313 -13.61 8.91 -14.82
N ASP A 314 -14.13 7.69 -14.85
CA ASP A 314 -15.54 7.39 -14.62
C ASP A 314 -15.63 6.04 -13.88
N LYS A 315 -16.43 6.02 -12.81
CA LYS A 315 -16.64 4.85 -11.96
C LYS A 315 -17.27 3.67 -12.72
N ALA A 316 -18.06 3.92 -13.76
CA ALA A 316 -18.72 2.89 -14.56
C ALA A 316 -17.89 2.43 -15.78
N ARG A 317 -16.82 3.16 -16.14
CA ARG A 317 -15.95 2.82 -17.27
C ARG A 317 -14.72 2.09 -16.76
N TYR A 318 -14.76 0.76 -16.78
CA TYR A 318 -13.60 -0.06 -16.43
C TYR A 318 -13.45 -1.27 -17.35
N VAL A 319 -12.24 -1.82 -17.34
CA VAL A 319 -11.93 -3.13 -17.93
C VAL A 319 -11.60 -4.09 -16.79
N ASP A 320 -12.32 -5.22 -16.74
CA ASP A 320 -12.15 -6.24 -15.70
C ASP A 320 -11.18 -7.33 -16.15
N ALA A 321 -10.13 -7.55 -15.37
CA ALA A 321 -9.13 -8.58 -15.63
C ALA A 321 -9.70 -10.00 -15.51
N ALA A 322 -10.70 -10.24 -14.67
CA ALA A 322 -11.36 -11.55 -14.54
C ALA A 322 -12.14 -11.91 -15.82
N ASP A 323 -12.84 -10.93 -16.41
CA ASP A 323 -13.55 -11.10 -17.67
C ASP A 323 -12.57 -11.31 -18.83
N LEU A 324 -11.48 -10.53 -18.87
CA LEU A 324 -10.42 -10.73 -19.86
C LEU A 324 -9.75 -12.10 -19.71
N TYR A 325 -9.39 -12.52 -18.50
CA TYR A 325 -8.82 -13.84 -18.22
C TYR A 325 -9.67 -14.96 -18.81
N THR A 326 -11.00 -14.87 -18.67
CA THR A 326 -11.92 -15.86 -19.23
C THR A 326 -11.99 -15.78 -20.75
N ARG A 327 -12.10 -14.58 -21.33
CA ARG A 327 -12.23 -14.39 -22.77
C ARG A 327 -10.96 -14.73 -23.55
N THR A 328 -9.78 -14.49 -22.98
CA THR A 328 -8.50 -14.67 -23.68
C THR A 328 -7.83 -16.02 -23.38
N ARG A 329 -8.45 -16.88 -22.57
CA ARG A 329 -7.89 -18.16 -22.11
C ARG A 329 -7.46 -19.09 -23.24
N ASP A 330 -8.30 -19.23 -24.27
CA ASP A 330 -8.07 -20.16 -25.38
C ASP A 330 -7.41 -19.49 -26.61
N MET A 331 -7.00 -18.23 -26.47
CA MET A 331 -6.35 -17.48 -27.54
C MET A 331 -4.84 -17.76 -27.61
N GLN A 332 -4.23 -17.52 -28.76
CA GLN A 332 -2.78 -17.41 -28.84
C GLN A 332 -2.30 -16.12 -28.15
N ARG A 333 -1.10 -16.14 -27.56
CA ARG A 333 -0.57 -15.04 -26.73
C ARG A 333 -0.66 -13.67 -27.41
N ASP A 334 -0.33 -13.56 -28.70
CA ASP A 334 -0.40 -12.27 -29.41
C ASP A 334 -1.83 -11.84 -29.72
N ALA A 335 -2.73 -12.78 -30.02
CA ALA A 335 -4.16 -12.49 -30.17
C ALA A 335 -4.79 -12.04 -28.84
N ALA A 336 -4.37 -12.64 -27.73
CA ALA A 336 -4.77 -12.20 -26.39
C ALA A 336 -4.29 -10.77 -26.08
N LYS A 337 -3.04 -10.41 -26.45
CA LYS A 337 -2.54 -9.04 -26.28
C LYS A 337 -3.37 -8.04 -27.08
N GLU A 338 -3.70 -8.39 -28.31
CA GLU A 338 -4.52 -7.54 -29.16
C GLU A 338 -5.94 -7.39 -28.62
N ALA A 339 -6.53 -8.46 -28.09
CA ALA A 339 -7.83 -8.41 -27.42
C ALA A 339 -7.83 -7.47 -26.20
N VAL A 340 -6.77 -7.50 -25.38
CA VAL A 340 -6.61 -6.55 -24.24
C VAL A 340 -6.52 -5.11 -24.75
N ARG A 341 -5.70 -4.84 -25.77
CA ARG A 341 -5.55 -3.48 -26.34
C ARG A 341 -6.87 -2.96 -26.91
N ALA A 342 -7.57 -3.80 -27.68
CA ALA A 342 -8.86 -3.47 -28.25
C ALA A 342 -9.91 -3.18 -27.17
N GLU A 343 -9.92 -3.95 -26.08
CA GLU A 343 -10.82 -3.72 -24.95
C GLU A 343 -10.54 -2.38 -24.24
N VAL A 344 -9.26 -2.06 -24.01
CA VAL A 344 -8.86 -0.78 -23.40
C VAL A 344 -9.25 0.40 -24.30
N ALA A 345 -9.00 0.31 -25.60
CA ALA A 345 -9.40 1.34 -26.56
C ALA A 345 -10.93 1.51 -26.62
N ARG A 346 -11.67 0.39 -26.65
CA ARG A 346 -13.14 0.38 -26.60
C ARG A 346 -13.67 1.04 -25.34
N ALA A 347 -13.09 0.74 -24.18
CA ALA A 347 -13.46 1.35 -22.91
C ALA A 347 -13.18 2.86 -22.91
N THR A 348 -12.00 3.27 -23.41
CA THR A 348 -11.61 4.68 -23.58
C THR A 348 -12.56 5.44 -24.53
N GLY A 349 -13.16 4.74 -25.51
CA GLY A 349 -14.03 5.31 -26.53
C GLY A 349 -13.27 5.90 -27.72
N VAL A 350 -12.10 5.35 -28.05
CA VAL A 350 -11.22 5.82 -29.14
C VAL A 350 -10.81 4.68 -30.06
N ASP A 351 -10.25 5.03 -31.22
CA ASP A 351 -9.60 4.06 -32.10
C ASP A 351 -8.36 3.46 -31.41
N PRO A 352 -8.08 2.14 -31.56
CA PRO A 352 -6.87 1.52 -31.00
C PRO A 352 -5.55 2.20 -31.41
N GLN A 353 -5.52 2.94 -32.51
CA GLN A 353 -4.36 3.68 -33.02
C GLN A 353 -4.35 5.18 -32.64
N ASP A 354 -5.22 5.62 -31.74
CA ASP A 354 -5.27 7.03 -31.30
C ASP A 354 -4.00 7.44 -30.53
N GLU A 355 -3.08 8.14 -31.20
CA GLU A 355 -1.79 8.52 -30.62
C GLU A 355 -1.91 9.39 -29.36
N ALA A 356 -2.96 10.21 -29.24
CA ALA A 356 -3.16 11.12 -28.11
C ALA A 356 -3.37 10.40 -26.78
N THR A 357 -3.98 9.22 -26.80
CA THR A 357 -4.28 8.41 -25.61
C THR A 357 -3.35 7.20 -25.44
N GLU A 358 -2.42 6.98 -26.36
CA GLU A 358 -1.59 5.77 -26.43
C GLU A 358 -0.87 5.49 -25.11
N GLY A 359 -0.26 6.50 -24.47
CA GLY A 359 0.48 6.29 -23.22
C GLY A 359 -0.35 5.72 -22.07
N MET A 360 -1.53 6.29 -21.82
CA MET A 360 -2.45 5.80 -20.78
C MET A 360 -3.02 4.43 -21.14
N ARG A 361 -3.42 4.23 -22.40
CA ARG A 361 -3.95 2.93 -22.86
C ARG A 361 -2.89 1.84 -22.77
N TRP A 362 -1.64 2.15 -23.09
CA TRP A 362 -0.52 1.23 -23.00
C TRP A 362 -0.26 0.81 -21.56
N LEU A 363 -0.24 1.77 -20.62
CA LEU A 363 -0.15 1.46 -19.18
C LEU A 363 -1.31 0.58 -18.72
N CYS A 364 -2.56 0.92 -19.06
CA CYS A 364 -3.73 0.10 -18.69
C CYS A 364 -3.62 -1.34 -19.23
N GLY A 365 -3.24 -1.51 -20.50
CA GLY A 365 -3.02 -2.82 -21.11
C GLY A 365 -1.86 -3.59 -20.46
N TYR A 366 -0.79 -2.89 -20.06
CA TYR A 366 0.33 -3.46 -19.33
C TYR A 366 -0.11 -4.03 -17.98
N LEU A 367 -0.83 -3.23 -17.19
CA LEU A 367 -1.36 -3.64 -15.88
C LEU A 367 -2.30 -4.84 -16.00
N LEU A 368 -3.25 -4.81 -16.94
CA LEU A 368 -4.20 -5.91 -17.16
C LEU A 368 -3.50 -7.21 -17.57
N LYS A 369 -2.59 -7.14 -18.55
CA LYS A 369 -1.85 -8.32 -19.02
C LYS A 369 -1.01 -8.94 -17.90
N ASN A 370 -0.33 -8.13 -17.10
CA ASN A 370 0.45 -8.61 -15.96
C ASN A 370 -0.44 -9.18 -14.85
N ASN A 371 -1.57 -8.53 -14.56
CA ASN A 371 -2.52 -8.99 -13.56
C ASN A 371 -3.17 -10.33 -13.93
N ILE A 372 -3.52 -10.54 -15.19
CA ILE A 372 -4.03 -11.83 -15.68
C ILE A 372 -3.04 -12.97 -15.41
N ALA A 373 -1.73 -12.70 -15.43
CA ALA A 373 -0.71 -13.69 -15.06
C ALA A 373 -0.71 -13.98 -13.55
N GLN A 374 -0.94 -12.98 -12.70
CA GLN A 374 -1.13 -13.15 -11.25
C GLN A 374 -2.40 -13.95 -10.95
N VAL A 375 -3.52 -13.60 -11.58
CA VAL A 375 -4.79 -14.34 -11.46
C VAL A 375 -4.59 -15.81 -11.82
N ASP A 376 -3.90 -16.11 -12.94
CA ASP A 376 -3.56 -17.50 -13.28
C ASP A 376 -2.77 -18.19 -12.16
N ALA A 377 -1.74 -17.53 -11.63
CA ALA A 377 -0.90 -18.10 -10.57
C ALA A 377 -1.70 -18.42 -9.30
N VAL A 378 -2.59 -17.52 -8.87
CA VAL A 378 -3.49 -17.74 -7.72
C VAL A 378 -4.41 -18.92 -7.99
N LEU A 379 -5.13 -18.92 -9.12
CA LEU A 379 -6.08 -19.98 -9.45
C LEU A 379 -5.40 -21.35 -9.53
N GLN A 380 -4.25 -21.44 -10.21
CA GLN A 380 -3.53 -22.70 -10.35
C GLN A 380 -3.00 -23.23 -9.01
N LYS A 381 -2.56 -22.34 -8.12
CA LYS A 381 -2.01 -22.72 -6.81
C LYS A 381 -3.08 -23.21 -5.84
N TYR A 382 -4.18 -22.49 -5.70
CA TYR A 382 -5.24 -22.83 -4.72
C TYR A 382 -6.36 -23.69 -5.32
N GLY A 383 -6.31 -24.01 -6.61
CA GLY A 383 -7.39 -24.67 -7.32
C GLY A 383 -8.63 -23.78 -7.50
N GLY A 384 -8.46 -22.46 -7.41
CA GLY A 384 -9.53 -21.47 -7.35
C GLY A 384 -9.07 -20.19 -6.64
N PRO A 385 -9.99 -19.36 -6.14
CA PRO A 385 -9.68 -18.20 -5.31
C PRO A 385 -8.90 -18.61 -4.03
N TYR A 386 -8.30 -17.63 -3.35
CA TYR A 386 -7.63 -17.85 -2.06
C TYR A 386 -8.50 -18.65 -1.08
N THR A 387 -7.88 -19.56 -0.33
CA THR A 387 -8.57 -20.42 0.66
C THR A 387 -8.90 -19.69 1.95
N VAL A 388 -8.04 -18.76 2.37
CA VAL A 388 -8.27 -17.87 3.51
C VAL A 388 -8.88 -16.56 2.98
N SER A 389 -10.18 -16.41 3.20
CA SER A 389 -10.86 -15.14 2.99
C SER A 389 -10.59 -14.20 4.17
N GLY A 390 -10.49 -12.91 3.89
CA GLY A 390 -10.27 -11.88 4.91
C GLY A 390 -8.84 -11.74 5.45
N HIS A 391 -8.78 -11.16 6.65
CA HIS A 391 -7.60 -10.63 7.32
C HIS A 391 -6.80 -11.72 8.05
N ALA A 392 -5.48 -11.61 8.07
CA ALA A 392 -4.60 -12.53 8.82
C ALA A 392 -3.23 -11.90 9.14
N GLU A 393 -3.19 -10.56 9.13
CA GLU A 393 -2.02 -9.72 9.37
C GLU A 393 -1.34 -10.07 10.70
N LYS A 394 0.00 -10.05 10.69
CA LYS A 394 0.83 -10.39 11.85
C LYS A 394 1.19 -9.19 12.71
N LEU A 395 1.20 -8.00 12.12
CA LEU A 395 1.54 -6.74 12.79
C LEU A 395 0.93 -5.54 12.05
N ILE A 396 0.93 -4.41 12.75
CA ILE A 396 0.66 -3.08 12.20
C ILE A 396 2.00 -2.37 11.98
N VAL A 397 2.18 -1.73 10.83
CA VAL A 397 3.29 -0.80 10.58
C VAL A 397 2.71 0.58 10.31
N ILE A 398 3.17 1.59 11.05
CA ILE A 398 2.78 2.98 10.83
C ILE A 398 3.99 3.88 10.65
N GLY A 399 3.75 5.08 10.10
CA GLY A 399 4.81 6.04 9.79
C GLY A 399 5.16 5.97 8.31
N ASP A 400 6.41 5.63 8.01
CA ASP A 400 6.91 5.51 6.64
C ASP A 400 6.69 4.11 6.06
N PRO A 401 6.53 3.95 4.73
CA PRO A 401 6.24 2.67 4.09
C PRO A 401 7.45 1.71 4.10
N VAL A 402 7.14 0.41 4.05
CA VAL A 402 8.15 -0.66 3.87
C VAL A 402 7.67 -1.60 2.77
N ASP A 403 8.35 -1.53 1.63
CA ASP A 403 7.97 -2.26 0.42
C ASP A 403 8.95 -3.39 0.06
N ASP A 404 9.99 -3.61 0.88
CA ASP A 404 11.02 -4.65 0.70
C ASP A 404 10.50 -6.08 0.92
N VAL A 405 9.37 -6.19 1.62
CA VAL A 405 8.68 -7.46 1.85
C VAL A 405 7.21 -7.27 1.51
N GLN A 406 6.84 -7.79 0.35
CA GLN A 406 5.47 -7.75 -0.14
C GLN A 406 4.86 -9.13 -0.01
N MET A 407 3.99 -9.31 0.99
CA MET A 407 3.26 -10.55 1.17
C MET A 407 1.86 -10.29 1.69
N ARG A 408 0.87 -10.89 1.00
CA ARG A 408 -0.54 -10.86 1.38
C ARG A 408 -0.69 -11.26 2.86
N ASN A 409 -1.43 -10.47 3.63
CA ASN A 409 -1.68 -10.68 5.05
C ASN A 409 -0.42 -10.72 5.94
N LEU A 410 0.70 -10.11 5.53
CA LEU A 410 1.83 -9.94 6.44
C LEU A 410 1.61 -8.80 7.42
N ALA A 411 1.37 -7.58 6.92
CA ALA A 411 1.26 -6.38 7.74
C ALA A 411 0.11 -5.48 7.27
N PHE A 412 -0.62 -4.91 8.23
CA PHE A 412 -1.48 -3.75 7.98
C PHE A 412 -0.59 -2.51 8.00
N GLN A 413 -0.52 -1.77 6.90
CA GLN A 413 0.41 -0.64 6.77
C GLN A 413 -0.34 0.68 6.55
N ALA A 414 -0.20 1.63 7.47
CA ALA A 414 -0.84 2.94 7.37
C ALA A 414 0.19 4.07 7.47
N GLN A 415 0.34 4.84 6.39
CA GLN A 415 1.29 5.95 6.35
C GLN A 415 0.72 7.19 7.04
N MET A 416 1.52 7.80 7.91
CA MET A 416 1.12 8.99 8.68
C MET A 416 2.34 9.72 9.24
N ASN A 417 2.22 11.04 9.43
CA ASN A 417 3.27 11.83 10.08
C ASN A 417 3.06 11.97 11.59
N SER A 418 1.83 11.77 12.05
CA SER A 418 1.42 11.87 13.45
C SER A 418 0.28 10.89 13.76
N VAL A 419 0.14 10.52 15.03
CA VAL A 419 -0.92 9.61 15.49
C VAL A 419 -2.27 10.30 15.45
N GLU A 420 -2.31 11.61 15.67
CA GLU A 420 -3.52 12.44 15.63
C GLU A 420 -4.17 12.45 14.25
N GLU A 421 -3.36 12.48 13.19
CA GLU A 421 -3.83 12.41 11.81
C GLU A 421 -4.27 10.99 11.41
N GLY A 422 -3.60 9.96 11.93
CA GLY A 422 -3.81 8.55 11.57
C GLY A 422 -4.59 7.71 12.60
N ALA A 423 -5.24 8.34 13.58
CA ALA A 423 -5.91 7.62 14.67
C ALA A 423 -7.00 6.66 14.17
N ALA A 424 -7.72 7.05 13.11
CA ALA A 424 -8.73 6.20 12.49
C ALA A 424 -8.13 4.94 11.85
N ASP A 425 -6.99 5.09 11.17
CA ASP A 425 -6.25 3.99 10.55
C ASP A 425 -5.75 2.99 11.60
N ILE A 426 -5.20 3.50 12.71
CA ILE A 426 -4.73 2.67 13.84
C ILE A 426 -5.92 1.90 14.43
N ALA A 427 -7.06 2.54 14.66
CA ALA A 427 -8.26 1.89 15.19
C ALA A 427 -8.76 0.77 14.27
N VAL A 428 -8.74 0.98 12.94
CA VAL A 428 -9.08 -0.06 11.97
C VAL A 428 -8.10 -1.22 12.07
N GLY A 429 -6.78 -0.96 12.04
CA GLY A 429 -5.76 -1.99 12.13
C GLY A 429 -5.86 -2.83 13.41
N VAL A 430 -6.01 -2.18 14.57
CA VAL A 430 -6.13 -2.87 15.88
C VAL A 430 -7.36 -3.78 15.90
N ARG A 431 -8.51 -3.29 15.42
CA ARG A 431 -9.74 -4.09 15.35
C ARG A 431 -9.58 -5.31 14.44
N LEU A 432 -8.92 -5.15 13.29
CA LEU A 432 -8.67 -6.24 12.35
C LEU A 432 -7.81 -7.34 12.97
N LEU A 433 -6.64 -6.99 13.52
CA LEU A 433 -5.71 -7.99 14.07
C LEU A 433 -6.30 -8.74 15.26
N ARG A 434 -7.12 -8.08 16.10
CA ARG A 434 -7.76 -8.71 17.25
C ARG A 434 -8.78 -9.79 16.92
N THR A 435 -9.28 -9.83 15.70
CA THR A 435 -10.13 -10.95 15.25
C THR A 435 -9.34 -12.27 15.23
N HIS A 436 -8.01 -12.20 15.11
CA HIS A 436 -7.13 -13.37 14.92
C HIS A 436 -6.09 -13.56 16.02
N THR A 437 -5.88 -12.57 16.89
CA THR A 437 -4.99 -12.69 18.05
C THR A 437 -5.72 -12.45 19.38
N THR A 438 -5.40 -13.27 20.37
CA THR A 438 -5.81 -13.07 21.78
C THR A 438 -4.74 -12.38 22.61
N THR A 439 -3.57 -12.10 22.02
CA THR A 439 -2.44 -11.41 22.66
C THR A 439 -2.39 -9.93 22.28
N ALA A 440 -1.38 -9.20 22.79
CA ALA A 440 -1.16 -7.81 22.42
C ALA A 440 -0.93 -7.65 20.92
N VAL A 441 -1.53 -6.60 20.34
CA VAL A 441 -1.35 -6.28 18.92
C VAL A 441 0.05 -5.69 18.70
N PRO A 442 0.87 -6.25 17.80
CA PRO A 442 2.19 -5.70 17.50
C PRO A 442 2.07 -4.47 16.61
N VAL A 443 2.64 -3.34 17.05
CA VAL A 443 2.68 -2.08 16.31
C VAL A 443 4.15 -1.67 16.14
N LEU A 444 4.57 -1.50 14.89
CA LEU A 444 5.87 -0.96 14.54
C LEU A 444 5.70 0.49 14.04
N VAL A 445 6.25 1.44 14.78
CA VAL A 445 6.43 2.82 14.33
C VAL A 445 7.74 2.90 13.57
N LEU A 446 7.68 3.21 12.28
CA LEU A 446 8.86 3.35 11.44
C LEU A 446 9.00 4.78 10.93
N ARG A 447 10.16 5.41 11.14
CA ARG A 447 10.49 6.68 10.48
C ARG A 447 11.71 6.57 9.56
N GLY A 448 11.56 7.11 8.37
CA GLY A 448 12.61 7.33 7.40
C GLY A 448 13.48 8.53 7.79
N PHE A 449 14.75 8.51 7.41
CA PHE A 449 15.62 9.69 7.43
C PHE A 449 16.55 9.70 6.23
N ASP A 450 16.94 10.87 5.76
CA ASP A 450 17.95 11.04 4.73
C ASP A 450 19.35 11.16 5.37
N PRO A 451 20.27 10.20 5.12
CA PRO A 451 21.61 10.25 5.68
C PRO A 451 22.43 11.46 5.19
N ASP A 452 22.05 12.09 4.07
CA ASP A 452 22.71 13.27 3.53
C ASP A 452 22.25 14.58 4.21
N ILE A 453 21.17 14.56 4.99
CA ILE A 453 20.64 15.71 5.72
C ILE A 453 21.15 15.70 7.18
N PRO A 454 22.02 16.64 7.58
CA PRO A 454 22.59 16.65 8.93
C PRO A 454 21.52 16.78 10.02
N GLY A 455 21.42 15.77 10.89
CA GLY A 455 20.50 15.74 12.03
C GLY A 455 19.09 15.25 11.71
N ASP A 456 18.84 14.76 10.49
CA ASP A 456 17.55 14.17 10.12
C ASP A 456 17.30 12.85 10.87
N ASP A 457 18.34 12.05 11.09
CA ASP A 457 18.28 10.81 11.88
C ASP A 457 17.80 11.06 13.33
N ARG A 458 18.25 12.16 13.95
CA ARG A 458 17.81 12.57 15.29
C ARG A 458 16.37 13.08 15.28
N SER A 459 16.01 13.86 14.26
CA SER A 459 14.63 14.37 14.12
C SER A 459 13.65 13.22 13.90
N ALA A 460 13.99 12.26 13.04
CA ALA A 460 13.23 11.04 12.83
C ALA A 460 13.11 10.17 14.10
N ALA A 461 14.17 10.10 14.92
CA ALA A 461 14.14 9.42 16.22
C ALA A 461 13.15 10.08 17.19
N GLU A 462 13.18 11.41 17.29
CA GLU A 462 12.25 12.17 18.12
C GLU A 462 10.80 12.01 17.64
N ASP A 463 10.58 11.97 16.33
CA ASP A 463 9.26 11.75 15.72
C ASP A 463 8.73 10.34 16.01
N ALA A 464 9.55 9.31 15.78
CA ALA A 464 9.21 7.92 16.05
C ALA A 464 8.87 7.71 17.53
N GLU A 465 9.61 8.34 18.44
CA GLU A 465 9.37 8.27 19.87
C GLU A 465 8.07 8.98 20.28
N ARG A 466 7.79 10.17 19.73
CA ARG A 466 6.51 10.86 19.98
C ARG A 466 5.32 10.03 19.49
N MET A 467 5.44 9.40 18.32
CA MET A 467 4.40 8.51 17.81
C MET A 467 4.23 7.27 18.68
N ARG A 468 5.33 6.66 19.16
CA ARG A 468 5.30 5.53 20.10
C ARG A 468 4.52 5.87 21.37
N GLU A 469 4.88 6.97 22.03
CA GLU A 469 4.22 7.44 23.24
C GLU A 469 2.74 7.80 23.00
N ALA A 470 2.43 8.43 21.87
CA ALA A 470 1.06 8.76 21.53
C ALA A 470 0.18 7.50 21.36
N ILE A 471 0.67 6.44 20.71
CA ILE A 471 -0.07 5.17 20.58
C ILE A 471 -0.25 4.50 21.94
N LEU A 472 0.79 4.46 22.77
CA LEU A 472 0.71 3.87 24.11
C LEU A 472 -0.29 4.59 25.02
N ALA A 473 -0.54 5.88 24.76
CA ALA A 473 -1.54 6.69 25.45
C ALA A 473 -2.96 6.57 24.86
N MET A 474 -3.13 5.98 23.68
CA MET A 474 -4.45 5.80 23.07
C MET A 474 -5.28 4.77 23.86
N ASP A 475 -6.58 5.05 24.00
CA ASP A 475 -7.56 4.04 24.42
C ASP A 475 -7.89 3.14 23.22
N THR A 476 -7.07 2.12 23.02
CA THR A 476 -7.25 1.14 21.95
C THR A 476 -8.23 0.07 22.38
N GLU A 477 -8.93 -0.54 21.41
CA GLU A 477 -9.78 -1.70 21.67
C GLU A 477 -8.91 -2.93 22.03
N GLY A 478 -8.14 -2.96 23.12
CA GLY A 478 -7.27 -4.07 23.53
C GLY A 478 -5.79 -3.69 23.66
N PRO A 479 -4.96 -4.56 24.28
CA PRO A 479 -3.56 -4.26 24.54
C PRO A 479 -2.76 -4.16 23.24
N VAL A 480 -1.90 -3.15 23.17
CA VAL A 480 -0.93 -2.96 22.08
C VAL A 480 0.48 -2.99 22.64
N VAL A 481 1.43 -3.45 21.83
CA VAL A 481 2.85 -3.31 22.09
C VAL A 481 3.45 -2.55 20.93
N VAL A 482 4.20 -1.50 21.26
CA VAL A 482 4.71 -0.55 20.28
C VAL A 482 6.22 -0.55 20.29
N GLU A 483 6.81 -0.92 19.16
CA GLU A 483 8.24 -0.81 18.89
C GLU A 483 8.47 0.39 17.97
N ALA A 484 9.53 1.17 18.20
CA ALA A 484 9.92 2.26 17.34
C ALA A 484 11.26 1.96 16.65
N ALA A 485 11.33 2.20 15.34
CA ALA A 485 12.51 1.99 14.54
C ALA A 485 12.72 3.11 13.52
N LEU A 486 13.96 3.23 13.07
CA LEU A 486 14.38 4.13 12.01
C LEU A 486 14.88 3.37 10.80
N ARG A 487 14.86 4.03 9.65
CA ARG A 487 15.42 3.48 8.43
C ARG A 487 15.96 4.58 7.53
N PRO A 488 17.14 4.42 6.90
CA PRO A 488 17.57 5.34 5.86
C PRO A 488 16.55 5.37 4.70
N GLY A 489 16.28 6.53 4.10
CA GLY A 489 15.47 6.67 2.88
C GLY A 489 16.11 5.95 1.68
N THR A 490 17.44 5.84 1.74
CA THR A 490 18.25 4.68 1.37
C THR A 490 17.50 3.39 1.03
N GLY A 491 16.79 2.92 2.05
CA GLY A 491 16.50 1.54 2.43
C GLY A 491 17.65 0.92 3.24
N GLY A 492 17.40 -0.23 3.87
CA GLY A 492 18.37 -0.98 4.67
C GLY A 492 17.71 -1.69 5.86
N ALA A 493 18.52 -2.19 6.78
CA ALA A 493 18.06 -2.76 8.04
C ALA A 493 17.35 -1.70 8.91
N LEU A 494 16.35 -2.14 9.67
CA LEU A 494 15.63 -1.29 10.61
C LEU A 494 16.47 -1.10 11.89
N GLN A 495 16.57 0.14 12.35
CA GLN A 495 17.33 0.52 13.54
C GLN A 495 16.36 0.85 14.67
N PHE A 496 16.14 -0.11 15.57
CA PHE A 496 15.22 0.09 16.69
C PHE A 496 15.78 1.10 17.71
N LEU A 497 14.91 1.93 18.29
CA LEU A 497 15.35 2.97 19.23
C LEU A 497 15.85 2.41 20.56
N GLU A 498 15.30 1.27 21.01
CA GLU A 498 15.73 0.62 22.25
C GLU A 498 17.21 0.20 22.22
N SER A 499 17.78 -0.10 21.04
CA SER A 499 19.20 -0.47 20.90
C SER A 499 20.15 0.72 20.77
N ARG A 500 19.63 1.97 20.77
CA ARG A 500 20.44 3.21 20.74
C ARG A 500 20.67 3.82 22.13
N ALA A 501 20.04 3.27 23.19
CA ALA A 501 20.08 3.80 24.56
C ALA A 501 21.34 3.39 25.33
#